data_AF-A0A832UD36-F1
#
_entry.id   AF-A0A832UD36-F1
#
_cell.length_a   1.000
_cell.length_b   1.000
_cell.length_c   1.000
_cell.angle_alpha   90.00
_cell.angle_beta   90.00
_cell.angle_gamma   90.00
#
_symmetry.space_group_name_H-M   'P 1'
#
loop_
_entity.id
_entity.type
_entity.pdbx_description
1 polymer ?
#
loop_
_entity_poly.entity_id
_entity_poly.type
_entity_poly.pdbx_seq_one_letter_code
_entity_poly.pdbx_strand_id
1 'polypeptide(L)'
;MDKYVPAIMDFFGTKELNLHYIVLKDADYSDPAHLLTTYSESMSRLLQTKRRRDISIEHDPADHTISMVSDRDDRFSFHFHFIFIPQSLEKAIVEKSLEMYRSLTRGGTAIVSEDHHKALNDIACHQGFHDKEALIRHAVRERWFRDEDWYRELIRRMTSRI
;
A
#
# COMPACT_ATOMS: atom_id res chain seq x y z
N MET A 1 2.11 11.06 3.26
CA MET A 1 3.31 10.35 2.75
C MET A 1 4.61 10.96 3.28
N ASP A 2 4.57 12.24 3.64
CA ASP A 2 5.72 13.05 4.07
C ASP A 2 6.51 12.52 5.27
N LYS A 3 5.99 11.56 6.03
CA LYS A 3 6.68 10.99 7.20
C LYS A 3 7.73 9.93 6.84
N TYR A 4 7.56 9.20 5.74
CA TYR A 4 8.39 8.02 5.43
C TYR A 4 9.49 8.30 4.40
N VAL A 5 9.23 9.16 3.41
CA VAL A 5 10.23 9.52 2.41
C VAL A 5 11.49 10.16 3.04
N PRO A 6 11.39 11.07 4.04
CA PRO A 6 12.58 11.62 4.70
C PRO A 6 13.42 10.55 5.40
N ALA A 7 12.80 9.52 6.00
CA ALA A 7 13.53 8.43 6.65
C ALA A 7 14.26 7.57 5.63
N ILE A 8 13.68 7.34 4.44
CA ILE A 8 14.32 6.59 3.34
C ILE A 8 15.54 7.35 2.80
N MET A 9 15.46 8.68 2.74
CA MET A 9 16.56 9.53 2.25
C MET A 9 17.82 9.46 3.11
N ASP A 10 17.69 9.18 4.41
CA ASP A 10 18.83 9.05 5.33
C ASP A 10 19.67 7.78 5.04
N PHE A 11 19.16 6.83 4.27
CA PHE A 11 19.88 5.60 3.91
C PHE A 11 20.78 5.75 2.68
N PHE A 12 20.54 6.74 1.81
CA PHE A 12 21.40 6.98 0.64
C PHE A 12 22.84 7.31 1.08
N GLY A 13 23.80 6.45 0.73
CA GLY A 13 25.23 6.62 1.03
C GLY A 13 25.75 5.90 2.27
N THR A 14 24.92 5.10 2.95
CA THR A 14 25.33 4.36 4.17
C THR A 14 25.85 2.94 3.90
N LYS A 15 25.24 2.20 2.96
CA LYS A 15 25.68 0.91 2.39
C LYS A 15 25.05 0.72 1.00
N GLU A 16 25.61 -0.14 0.14
CA GLU A 16 24.94 -0.58 -1.10
C GLU A 16 23.52 -1.05 -0.78
N LEU A 17 22.53 -0.40 -1.38
CA LEU A 17 21.12 -0.57 -1.06
C LEU A 17 20.35 -0.40 -2.37
N ASN A 18 20.03 -1.53 -2.99
CA ASN A 18 18.95 -1.61 -3.97
C ASN A 18 17.72 -2.12 -3.21
N LEU A 19 16.79 -1.21 -2.92
CA LEU A 19 15.62 -1.51 -2.08
C LEU A 19 14.32 -1.38 -2.87
N HIS A 20 13.50 -2.41 -2.76
CA HIS A 20 12.17 -2.45 -3.35
C HIS A 20 11.10 -2.33 -2.27
N TYR A 21 10.22 -1.35 -2.43
CA TYR A 21 9.08 -1.09 -1.56
C TYR A 21 7.80 -1.36 -2.33
N ILE A 22 6.94 -2.21 -1.78
CA ILE A 22 5.57 -2.36 -2.26
C ILE A 22 4.69 -1.39 -1.47
N VAL A 23 4.05 -0.46 -2.18
CA VAL A 23 3.18 0.56 -1.61
C VAL A 23 1.74 0.22 -1.94
N LEU A 24 0.99 -0.26 -0.96
CA LEU A 24 -0.46 -0.40 -1.06
C LEU A 24 -1.12 0.95 -0.81
N LYS A 25 -1.88 1.46 -1.78
CA LYS A 25 -2.56 2.74 -1.64
C LYS A 25 -4.02 2.66 -2.04
N ASP A 26 -4.90 3.07 -1.13
CA ASP A 26 -6.31 3.30 -1.44
C ASP A 26 -6.42 4.42 -2.49
N ALA A 27 -7.02 4.12 -3.64
CA ALA A 27 -7.22 5.07 -4.72
C ALA A 27 -8.47 5.93 -4.51
N ASP A 28 -9.45 5.43 -3.73
CA ASP A 28 -10.76 6.07 -3.54
C ASP A 28 -11.39 6.48 -4.89
N TYR A 29 -11.27 5.59 -5.88
CA TYR A 29 -11.68 5.81 -7.29
C TYR A 29 -10.95 6.94 -8.04
N SER A 30 -9.86 7.47 -7.49
CA SER A 30 -8.97 8.39 -8.20
C SER A 30 -8.15 7.64 -9.26
N ASP A 31 -7.77 8.35 -10.32
CA ASP A 31 -6.92 7.81 -11.38
C ASP A 31 -5.51 7.46 -10.85
N PRO A 32 -5.07 6.18 -10.96
CA PRO A 32 -3.73 5.74 -10.57
C PRO A 32 -2.59 6.56 -11.18
N ALA A 33 -2.71 6.95 -12.46
CA ALA A 33 -1.67 7.70 -13.14
C ALA A 33 -1.50 9.10 -12.55
N HIS A 34 -2.63 9.76 -12.24
CA HIS A 34 -2.64 11.03 -11.54
C HIS A 34 -2.04 10.93 -10.13
N LEU A 35 -2.38 9.88 -9.37
CA LEU A 35 -1.82 9.66 -8.03
C LEU A 35 -0.30 9.43 -8.08
N LEU A 36 0.16 8.60 -9.02
CA LEU A 36 1.59 8.32 -9.21
C LEU A 36 2.37 9.60 -9.55
N THR A 37 1.82 10.43 -10.44
CA THR A 37 2.40 11.74 -10.79
C THR A 37 2.53 12.62 -9.55
N THR A 38 1.46 12.75 -8.77
CA THR A 38 1.45 13.53 -7.53
C THR A 38 2.50 13.04 -6.52
N TYR A 39 2.70 11.73 -6.43
CA TYR A 39 3.75 11.16 -5.59
C TYR A 39 5.15 11.49 -6.09
N SER A 40 5.40 11.35 -7.39
CA SER A 40 6.68 11.68 -8.02
C SER A 40 7.05 13.16 -7.84
N GLU A 41 6.09 14.06 -8.02
CA GLU A 41 6.26 15.50 -7.79
C GLU A 41 6.56 15.81 -6.32
N SER A 42 5.86 15.17 -5.40
CA SER A 42 6.06 15.32 -3.96
C SER A 42 7.46 14.86 -3.53
N MET A 43 7.91 13.70 -4.05
CA MET A 43 9.27 13.19 -3.81
C MET A 43 10.33 14.13 -4.40
N SER A 44 10.12 14.62 -5.62
CA SER A 44 11.01 15.59 -6.29
C SER A 44 11.16 16.87 -5.48
N ARG A 45 10.04 17.43 -4.98
CA ARG A 45 10.03 18.63 -4.13
C ARG A 45 10.79 18.40 -2.82
N LEU A 46 10.66 17.22 -2.22
CA LEU A 46 11.40 16.86 -1.02
C LEU A 46 12.92 16.79 -1.28
N LEU A 47 13.34 16.14 -2.37
CA LEU A 47 14.76 16.09 -2.77
C LEU A 47 15.35 17.49 -2.94
N GLN A 48 14.62 18.37 -3.63
CA GLN A 48 15.01 19.77 -3.82
C GLN A 48 15.16 20.50 -2.48
N THR A 49 14.19 20.34 -1.57
CA THR A 49 14.21 20.94 -0.23
C THR A 49 15.42 20.47 0.59
N LYS A 50 15.79 19.20 0.44
CA LYS A 50 16.95 18.58 1.09
C LYS A 50 18.27 18.81 0.34
N ARG A 51 18.24 19.55 -0.78
CA ARG A 51 19.40 19.83 -1.65
C ARG A 51 20.09 18.57 -2.18
N ARG A 52 19.36 17.47 -2.34
CA ARG A 52 19.85 16.22 -2.93
C ARG A 52 19.70 16.28 -4.44
N ARG A 53 20.70 16.88 -5.10
CA ARG A 53 20.79 16.98 -6.57
C ARG A 53 21.52 15.80 -7.20
N ASP A 54 21.98 14.88 -6.37
CA ASP A 54 22.70 13.64 -6.70
C ASP A 54 21.77 12.43 -6.84
N ILE A 55 20.46 12.67 -6.89
CA ILE A 55 19.43 11.65 -6.99
C ILE A 55 18.49 12.05 -8.12
N SER A 56 18.34 11.18 -9.10
CA SER A 56 17.35 11.25 -10.16
C SER A 56 16.08 10.52 -9.75
N ILE A 57 14.93 11.02 -10.21
CA ILE A 57 13.64 10.36 -10.07
C ILE A 57 13.14 9.98 -11.44
N GLU A 58 12.86 8.70 -11.61
CA GLU A 58 12.18 8.15 -12.78
C GLU A 58 10.81 7.65 -12.33
N HIS A 59 9.79 7.83 -13.17
CA HIS A 59 8.49 7.22 -12.93
C HIS A 59 8.06 6.46 -14.18
N ASP A 60 7.56 5.24 -13.98
CA ASP A 60 6.98 4.40 -15.01
C ASP A 60 5.47 4.27 -14.73
N PRO A 61 4.63 5.01 -15.47
CA PRO A 61 3.17 4.92 -15.32
C PRO A 61 2.61 3.54 -15.66
N ALA A 62 3.24 2.80 -16.58
CA ALA A 62 2.71 1.52 -17.05
C ALA A 62 2.89 0.42 -15.99
N ASP A 63 4.01 0.45 -15.26
CA ASP A 63 4.27 -0.47 -14.14
C ASP A 63 3.91 0.12 -12.76
N HIS A 64 3.34 1.33 -12.73
CA HIS A 64 3.06 2.08 -11.49
C HIS A 64 4.27 2.15 -10.54
N THR A 65 5.45 2.41 -11.09
CA THR A 65 6.71 2.43 -10.33
C THR A 65 7.30 3.82 -10.28
N ILE A 66 7.87 4.21 -9.14
CA ILE A 66 8.74 5.38 -8.99
C ILE A 66 10.10 4.88 -8.53
N SER A 67 11.16 5.23 -9.25
CA SER A 67 12.54 4.87 -8.92
C SER A 67 13.31 6.13 -8.53
N MET A 68 14.05 6.06 -7.43
CA MET A 68 15.02 7.07 -7.01
C MET A 68 16.40 6.46 -7.12
N VAL A 69 17.25 6.98 -7.99
CA VAL A 69 18.58 6.42 -8.27
C VAL A 69 19.63 7.48 -7.99
N SER A 70 20.73 7.10 -7.33
CA SER A 70 21.83 8.05 -7.16
C SER A 70 22.61 8.21 -8.45
N ASP A 71 22.82 9.45 -8.88
CA ASP A 71 23.63 9.78 -10.07
C ASP A 71 25.13 9.54 -9.84
N ARG A 72 25.53 9.31 -8.58
CA ARG A 72 26.93 9.06 -8.19
C ARG A 72 27.28 7.59 -8.18
N ASP A 73 26.30 6.73 -7.89
CA ASP A 73 26.49 5.30 -7.69
C ASP A 73 25.14 4.59 -7.84
N ASP A 74 24.97 3.88 -8.96
CA ASP A 74 23.74 3.18 -9.34
C ASP A 74 23.38 2.01 -8.42
N ARG A 75 24.33 1.56 -7.58
CA ARG A 75 24.07 0.58 -6.51
C ARG A 75 23.18 1.13 -5.40
N PHE A 76 22.93 2.44 -5.39
CA PHE A 76 22.00 3.10 -4.48
C PHE A 76 20.73 3.46 -5.23
N SER A 77 19.74 2.56 -5.16
CA SER A 77 18.45 2.76 -5.81
C SER A 77 17.30 2.34 -4.89
N PHE A 78 16.21 3.08 -4.98
CA PHE A 78 15.00 2.84 -4.22
C PHE A 78 13.84 2.80 -5.19
N HIS A 79 13.16 1.67 -5.25
CA HIS A 79 12.08 1.42 -6.18
C HIS A 79 10.77 1.28 -5.40
N PHE A 80 9.81 2.14 -5.70
CA PHE A 80 8.49 2.16 -5.10
C PHE A 80 7.50 1.60 -6.11
N HIS A 81 6.98 0.41 -5.86
CA HIS A 81 5.98 -0.25 -6.67
C HIS A 81 4.61 0.00 -6.07
N PHE A 82 3.79 0.82 -6.74
CA PHE A 82 2.47 1.17 -6.26
C PHE A 82 1.45 0.12 -6.72
N ILE A 83 0.63 -0.30 -5.78
CA ILE A 83 -0.55 -1.11 -6.04
C ILE A 83 -1.74 -0.31 -5.51
N PHE A 84 -2.55 0.15 -6.44
CA PHE A 84 -3.72 0.97 -6.14
C PHE A 84 -4.93 0.07 -5.90
N ILE A 85 -5.48 0.18 -4.70
CA ILE A 85 -6.69 -0.55 -4.31
C ILE A 85 -7.88 0.35 -4.71
N PRO A 86 -8.82 -0.11 -5.57
CA PRO A 86 -9.86 0.75 -6.13
C PRO A 86 -10.74 1.44 -5.08
N GLN A 87 -10.99 0.73 -3.99
CA GLN A 87 -11.69 1.21 -2.79
C GLN A 87 -10.79 1.04 -1.56
N SER A 88 -11.21 1.60 -0.42
CA SER A 88 -10.51 1.36 0.85
C SER A 88 -10.33 -0.13 1.13
N LEU A 89 -9.09 -0.55 1.46
CA LEU A 89 -8.83 -1.93 1.89
C LEU A 89 -9.66 -2.31 3.12
N GLU A 90 -9.85 -1.38 4.05
CA GLU A 90 -10.66 -1.61 5.24
C GLU A 90 -12.10 -1.93 4.85
N LYS A 91 -12.69 -1.14 3.94
CA LYS A 91 -14.03 -1.38 3.39
C LYS A 91 -14.14 -2.75 2.74
N ALA A 92 -13.17 -3.12 1.89
CA ALA A 92 -13.16 -4.41 1.21
C ALA A 92 -13.11 -5.59 2.20
N ILE A 93 -12.35 -5.45 3.30
CA ILE A 93 -12.27 -6.48 4.36
C ILE A 93 -13.58 -6.56 5.15
N VAL A 94 -14.24 -5.43 5.44
CA VAL A 94 -15.56 -5.41 6.07
C VAL A 94 -16.58 -6.15 5.20
N GLU A 95 -16.68 -5.79 3.91
CA GLU A 95 -17.61 -6.41 2.97
C GLU A 95 -17.38 -7.93 2.86
N LYS A 96 -16.12 -8.37 2.71
CA LYS A 96 -15.78 -9.80 2.67
C LYS A 96 -16.05 -10.51 3.98
N SER A 97 -15.81 -9.87 5.13
CA SER A 97 -16.12 -10.46 6.42
C SER A 97 -17.62 -10.74 6.57
N LEU A 98 -18.48 -9.83 6.10
CA LEU A 98 -19.93 -10.01 6.14
C LEU A 98 -20.42 -11.12 5.20
N GLU A 99 -19.76 -11.28 4.04
CA GLU A 99 -20.02 -12.39 3.12
C GLU A 99 -19.64 -13.75 3.73
N MET A 100 -18.46 -13.82 4.35
CA MET A 100 -17.89 -15.05 4.91
C MET A 100 -18.62 -15.49 6.20
N TYR A 101 -18.95 -14.53 7.08
CA TYR A 101 -19.54 -14.83 8.38
C TYR A 101 -21.04 -14.49 8.40
N ARG A 102 -21.87 -15.47 8.00
CA ARG A 102 -23.34 -15.36 8.04
C ARG A 102 -23.92 -15.07 9.43
N SER A 103 -23.17 -15.26 10.51
CA SER A 103 -23.59 -14.86 11.86
C SER A 103 -23.67 -13.34 12.01
N LEU A 104 -22.87 -12.59 11.25
CA LEU A 104 -22.86 -11.13 11.26
C LEU A 104 -24.04 -10.53 10.49
N THR A 105 -24.61 -11.22 9.49
CA THR A 105 -25.69 -10.67 8.66
C THR A 105 -27.03 -10.51 9.39
N ARG A 106 -27.28 -11.22 10.50
CA ARG A 106 -28.48 -11.01 11.33
C ARG A 106 -28.43 -9.74 12.19
N GLY A 107 -27.26 -9.13 12.37
CA GLY A 107 -27.06 -7.80 12.99
C GLY A 107 -26.29 -6.82 12.09
N GLY A 108 -26.09 -7.17 10.82
CA GLY A 108 -25.10 -6.56 9.93
C GLY A 108 -25.45 -5.15 9.47
N THR A 109 -26.71 -4.74 9.60
CA THR A 109 -27.16 -3.37 9.29
C THR A 109 -26.52 -2.31 10.18
N ALA A 110 -26.18 -2.63 11.44
CA ALA A 110 -25.44 -1.72 12.31
C ALA A 110 -23.98 -1.59 11.84
N ILE A 111 -23.30 -2.71 11.60
CA ILE A 111 -21.88 -2.75 11.19
C ILE A 111 -21.66 -2.07 9.83
N VAL A 112 -22.57 -2.25 8.87
CA VAL A 112 -22.49 -1.62 7.53
C VAL A 112 -22.71 -0.10 7.59
N SER A 113 -23.42 0.39 8.62
CA SER A 113 -23.67 1.83 8.80
C SER A 113 -22.56 2.56 9.56
N GLU A 114 -21.56 1.84 10.07
CA GLU A 114 -20.44 2.40 10.81
C GLU A 114 -19.26 2.75 9.92
N ASP A 115 -18.40 3.64 10.43
CA ASP A 115 -17.08 3.90 9.86
C ASP A 115 -16.30 2.57 9.72
N HIS A 116 -15.67 2.35 8.56
CA HIS A 116 -15.04 1.06 8.23
C HIS A 116 -13.96 0.65 9.24
N HIS A 117 -13.26 1.62 9.82
CA HIS A 117 -12.25 1.36 10.84
C HIS A 117 -12.86 0.80 12.11
N LYS A 118 -14.02 1.35 12.51
CA LYS A 118 -14.78 0.87 13.66
C LYS A 118 -15.39 -0.50 13.38
N ALA A 119 -15.98 -0.68 12.21
CA ALA A 119 -16.55 -1.94 11.76
C ALA A 119 -15.53 -3.09 11.80
N LEU A 120 -14.27 -2.85 11.39
CA LEU A 120 -13.21 -3.87 11.48
C LEU A 120 -12.93 -4.33 12.91
N ASN A 121 -12.91 -3.40 13.87
CA ASN A 121 -12.68 -3.75 15.28
C ASN A 121 -13.85 -4.58 15.83
N ASP A 122 -15.08 -4.21 15.50
CA ASP A 122 -16.28 -4.91 15.95
C ASP A 122 -16.35 -6.32 15.34
N ILE A 123 -16.04 -6.47 14.05
CA ILE A 123 -15.95 -7.77 13.38
C ILE A 123 -14.85 -8.62 14.02
N ALA A 124 -13.67 -8.05 14.27
CA ALA A 124 -12.57 -8.76 14.92
C ALA A 124 -12.99 -9.31 16.28
N CYS A 125 -13.61 -8.49 17.12
CA CYS A 125 -14.13 -8.88 18.43
C CYS A 125 -15.19 -9.99 18.32
N HIS A 126 -16.17 -9.85 17.42
CA HIS A 126 -17.23 -10.84 17.23
C HIS A 126 -16.73 -12.20 16.75
N GLN A 127 -15.65 -12.22 15.95
CA GLN A 127 -15.06 -13.46 15.43
C GLN A 127 -13.92 -14.00 16.30
N GLY A 128 -13.66 -13.39 17.47
CA GLY A 128 -12.66 -13.87 18.42
C GLY A 128 -11.21 -13.57 18.00
N PHE A 129 -10.99 -12.62 17.10
CA PHE A 129 -9.66 -12.07 16.85
C PHE A 129 -9.25 -11.12 17.97
N HIS A 130 -7.95 -11.04 18.24
CA HIS A 130 -7.41 -10.15 19.26
C HIS A 130 -7.62 -8.66 18.93
N ASP A 131 -7.50 -8.32 17.65
CA ASP A 131 -7.65 -6.96 17.13
C ASP A 131 -7.93 -6.99 15.61
N LYS A 132 -8.21 -5.82 15.03
CA LYS A 132 -8.39 -5.66 13.57
C LYS A 132 -7.17 -6.08 12.76
N GLU A 133 -5.94 -5.95 13.27
CA GLU A 133 -4.72 -6.31 12.54
C GLU A 133 -4.63 -7.83 12.37
N ALA A 134 -5.06 -8.59 13.39
CA ALA A 134 -5.19 -10.03 13.32
C ALA A 134 -6.24 -10.46 12.28
N LEU A 135 -7.37 -9.75 12.20
CA LEU A 135 -8.38 -9.96 11.16
C LEU A 135 -7.82 -9.69 9.75
N ILE A 136 -7.12 -8.56 9.56
CA ILE A 136 -6.48 -8.21 8.28
C ILE A 136 -5.47 -9.29 7.86
N ARG A 137 -4.60 -9.72 8.78
CA ARG A 137 -3.63 -10.81 8.52
C ARG A 137 -4.32 -12.12 8.16
N HIS A 138 -5.42 -12.42 8.83
CA HIS A 138 -6.22 -13.61 8.54
C HIS A 138 -6.82 -13.54 7.13
N ALA A 139 -7.41 -12.40 6.74
CA ALA A 139 -7.96 -12.19 5.39
C ALA A 139 -6.91 -12.39 4.28
N VAL A 140 -5.68 -11.93 4.52
CA VAL A 140 -4.55 -12.14 3.59
C VAL A 140 -4.16 -13.62 3.53
N ARG A 141 -4.02 -14.30 4.69
CA ARG A 141 -3.63 -15.72 4.78
C ARG A 141 -4.65 -16.63 4.09
N GLU A 142 -5.93 -16.37 4.30
CA GLU A 142 -7.04 -17.12 3.70
C GLU A 142 -7.36 -16.69 2.26
N ARG A 143 -6.57 -15.75 1.71
CA ARG A 143 -6.65 -15.30 0.31
C ARG A 143 -8.05 -14.82 -0.09
N TRP A 144 -8.71 -14.06 0.80
CA TRP A 144 -10.07 -13.56 0.56
C TRP A 144 -10.23 -12.74 -0.73
N PHE A 145 -9.13 -12.15 -1.20
CA PHE A 145 -9.07 -11.29 -2.38
C PHE A 145 -8.35 -11.94 -3.57
N ARG A 146 -8.18 -13.26 -3.59
CA ARG A 146 -7.43 -13.97 -4.67
C ARG A 146 -7.90 -13.65 -6.09
N ASP A 147 -9.16 -13.24 -6.23
CA ASP A 147 -9.80 -12.94 -7.50
C ASP A 147 -9.72 -11.45 -7.88
N GLU A 148 -9.25 -10.60 -6.96
CA GLU A 148 -9.02 -9.18 -7.19
C GLU A 148 -7.68 -8.94 -7.89
N ASP A 149 -7.67 -8.05 -8.89
CA ASP A 149 -6.47 -7.75 -9.67
C ASP A 149 -5.34 -7.18 -8.81
N TRP A 150 -5.66 -6.27 -7.88
CA TRP A 150 -4.67 -5.68 -6.97
C TRP A 150 -4.00 -6.72 -6.06
N TYR A 151 -4.73 -7.76 -5.66
CA TYR A 151 -4.18 -8.83 -4.82
C TYR A 151 -3.29 -9.77 -5.64
N ARG A 152 -3.71 -10.12 -6.85
CA ARG A 152 -2.89 -10.92 -7.77
C ARG A 152 -1.58 -10.20 -8.09
N GLU A 153 -1.66 -8.89 -8.30
CA GLU A 153 -0.50 -8.04 -8.52
C GLU A 153 0.42 -7.97 -7.29
N LEU A 154 -0.13 -7.86 -6.09
CA LEU A 154 0.62 -7.92 -4.83
C LEU A 154 1.38 -9.24 -4.70
N ILE A 155 0.70 -10.37 -4.91
CA ILE A 155 1.33 -11.69 -4.84
C ILE A 155 2.39 -11.84 -5.94
N ARG A 156 2.11 -11.37 -7.17
CA ARG A 156 3.08 -11.38 -8.27
C ARG A 156 4.35 -10.62 -7.88
N ARG A 157 4.23 -9.39 -7.37
CA ARG A 157 5.39 -8.58 -6.96
C ARG A 157 6.15 -9.17 -5.77
N MET A 158 5.45 -9.78 -4.80
CA MET A 158 6.10 -10.45 -3.67
C MET A 158 6.84 -11.75 -4.06
N THR A 159 6.43 -12.39 -5.16
CA THR A 159 7.00 -13.68 -5.61
C THR A 159 7.99 -13.54 -6.76
N SER A 160 7.87 -12.50 -7.59
CA SER A 160 8.96 -12.05 -8.43
C SER A 160 10.10 -11.66 -7.49
N ARG A 161 11.27 -12.28 -7.67
CA ARG A 161 12.50 -11.76 -7.07
C ARG A 161 12.73 -10.39 -7.68
N ILE A 162 12.21 -9.37 -7.01
CA ILE A 162 12.60 -7.99 -7.23
C ILE A 162 14.02 -7.83 -6.68
#